data_AF-A0A094D5L0-F1
#
_entry.id   AF-A0A094D5L0-F1
#
_cell.length_a   1.000
_cell.length_b   1.000
_cell.length_c   1.000
_cell.angle_alpha   90.00
_cell.angle_beta   90.00
_cell.angle_gamma   90.00
#
_symmetry.space_group_name_H-M   'P 1'
#
loop_
_entity.id
_entity.type
_entity.pdbx_description
1 polymer ?
#
loop_
_entity_poly.entity_id
_entity_poly.type
_entity_poly.pdbx_seq_one_letter_code
_entity_poly.pdbx_strand_id
1 'polypeptide(L)'
;MFSLFPNLPYELRHEIWRHHIPALRVVKTRYDVATGRVLPGSAPPVLLHVCQESRRFLLSAQIGFSMLFGTPTIPAAVCINVKTDVLEINYCALKNNDVEAAVFETIVNLQLYGTYKESPQGILRQLAKFQNIGLLSLVTPPGPLEHSPDQLQDISDLVLSIGDDFTKQIMQRRLENLRRSKAHAAENSCQ
;
A
#
# COMPACT_ATOMS: atom_id res chain seq x y z
N MET A 1 -27.99 5.29 19.53
CA MET A 1 -27.58 6.64 19.07
C MET A 1 -26.71 7.24 20.16
N PHE A 2 -25.50 7.69 19.86
CA PHE A 2 -24.49 8.12 20.85
C PHE A 2 -24.65 9.62 21.15
N SER A 3 -25.76 9.99 21.81
CA SER A 3 -26.26 11.37 21.95
C SER A 3 -25.41 12.30 22.81
N LEU A 4 -24.57 11.75 23.70
CA LEU A 4 -23.71 12.55 24.58
C LEU A 4 -22.41 13.01 23.91
N PHE A 5 -21.99 12.35 22.84
CA PHE A 5 -20.70 12.62 22.20
C PHE A 5 -20.59 14.03 21.61
N PRO A 6 -21.62 14.56 20.91
CA PRO A 6 -21.58 15.95 20.43
C PRO A 6 -21.44 17.01 21.53
N ASN A 7 -21.80 16.67 22.78
CA ASN A 7 -21.70 17.58 23.92
C ASN A 7 -20.29 17.64 24.53
N LEU A 8 -19.37 16.75 24.09
CA LEU A 8 -17.98 16.81 24.51
C LEU A 8 -17.25 17.98 23.84
N PRO A 9 -16.36 18.67 24.58
CA PRO A 9 -15.40 19.59 24.00
C PRO A 9 -14.69 18.99 22.79
N TYR A 10 -14.38 19.84 21.82
CA TYR A 10 -13.78 19.44 20.55
C TYR A 10 -12.49 18.64 20.74
N GLU A 11 -11.67 19.05 21.70
CA GLU A 11 -10.38 18.44 22.04
C GLU A 11 -10.58 16.99 22.50
N LEU A 12 -11.58 16.73 23.35
CA LEU A 12 -11.88 15.39 23.83
C LEU A 12 -12.43 14.49 22.71
N ARG A 13 -13.29 15.03 21.84
CA ARG A 13 -13.77 14.28 20.67
C ARG A 13 -12.62 13.89 19.74
N HIS A 14 -11.69 14.80 19.50
CA HIS A 14 -10.50 14.56 18.70
C HIS A 14 -9.54 13.54 19.34
N GLU A 15 -9.34 13.58 20.65
CA GLU A 15 -8.58 12.54 21.36
C GLU A 15 -9.25 11.16 21.23
N ILE A 16 -10.58 11.09 21.37
CA ILE A 16 -11.31 9.84 21.13
C ILE A 16 -11.05 9.35 19.71
N TRP A 17 -11.11 10.23 18.70
CA TRP A 17 -10.79 9.83 17.32
C TRP A 17 -9.36 9.37 17.13
N ARG A 18 -8.36 10.02 17.77
CA ARG A 18 -6.95 9.59 17.74
C ARG A 18 -6.79 8.16 18.23
N HIS A 19 -7.44 7.82 19.34
CA HIS A 19 -7.38 6.47 19.92
C HIS A 19 -8.04 5.38 19.04
N HIS A 20 -8.88 5.76 18.08
CA HIS A 20 -9.55 4.83 17.16
C HIS A 20 -8.90 4.79 15.77
N ILE A 21 -7.78 5.49 15.57
CA ILE A 21 -7.00 5.35 14.35
C ILE A 21 -6.51 3.89 14.26
N PRO A 22 -6.73 3.19 13.14
CA PRO A 22 -6.25 1.83 12.97
C PRO A 22 -4.73 1.77 13.17
N ALA A 23 -4.27 0.76 13.91
CA ALA A 23 -2.87 0.38 13.91
C ALA A 23 -2.45 -0.14 12.53
N LEU A 24 -1.13 -0.33 12.33
CA LEU A 24 -0.56 -0.93 11.13
C LEU A 24 -1.29 -2.22 10.78
N ARG A 25 -1.74 -2.33 9.52
CA ARG A 25 -2.55 -3.45 9.05
C ARG A 25 -2.33 -3.73 7.56
N VAL A 26 -2.74 -4.91 7.14
CA VAL A 26 -2.85 -5.27 5.72
C VAL A 26 -4.22 -4.87 5.20
N VAL A 27 -4.24 -3.96 4.22
CA VAL A 27 -5.44 -3.54 3.51
C VAL A 27 -5.61 -4.44 2.29
N LYS A 28 -6.46 -5.46 2.45
CA LYS A 28 -6.78 -6.41 1.39
C LYS A 28 -7.68 -5.76 0.36
N THR A 29 -7.42 -6.05 -0.89
CA THR A 29 -8.28 -5.67 -2.02
C THR A 29 -8.82 -6.91 -2.72
N ARG A 30 -9.85 -6.72 -3.54
CA ARG A 30 -10.38 -7.72 -4.46
C ARG A 30 -10.32 -7.14 -5.85
N TYR A 31 -9.69 -7.84 -6.77
CA TYR A 31 -9.63 -7.40 -8.16
C TYR A 31 -10.72 -8.09 -8.98
N ASP A 32 -11.55 -7.30 -9.63
CA ASP A 32 -12.55 -7.76 -10.58
C ASP A 32 -11.97 -7.66 -12.00
N VAL A 33 -11.58 -8.81 -12.54
CA VAL A 33 -10.96 -8.93 -13.87
C VAL A 33 -11.91 -8.47 -14.98
N ALA A 34 -13.22 -8.66 -14.82
CA ALA A 34 -14.19 -8.32 -15.85
C ALA A 34 -14.34 -6.80 -16.01
N THR A 35 -14.16 -6.06 -14.92
CA THR A 35 -14.33 -4.60 -14.90
C THR A 35 -13.01 -3.84 -14.74
N GLY A 36 -11.89 -4.54 -14.52
CA GLY A 36 -10.59 -3.94 -14.20
C GLY A 36 -10.55 -3.26 -12.83
N ARG A 37 -11.51 -3.53 -11.93
CA ARG A 37 -11.67 -2.74 -10.70
C ARG A 37 -10.94 -3.33 -9.51
N VAL A 38 -10.37 -2.46 -8.70
CA VAL A 38 -9.84 -2.79 -7.37
C VAL A 38 -10.86 -2.40 -6.32
N LEU A 39 -11.48 -3.41 -5.69
CA LEU A 39 -12.53 -3.28 -4.70
C LEU A 39 -11.98 -3.50 -3.28
N PRO A 40 -12.63 -2.95 -2.25
CA PRO A 40 -12.26 -3.25 -0.87
C PRO A 40 -12.45 -4.74 -0.57
N GLY A 41 -11.42 -5.34 0.03
CA GLY A 41 -11.41 -6.70 0.57
C GLY A 41 -11.37 -6.75 2.10
N SER A 42 -10.73 -5.76 2.75
CA SER A 42 -10.77 -5.57 4.20
C SER A 42 -11.97 -4.73 4.65
N ALA A 43 -12.36 -4.88 5.92
CA ALA A 43 -13.31 -3.98 6.55
C ALA A 43 -12.74 -2.54 6.61
N PRO A 44 -13.52 -1.52 6.22
CA PRO A 44 -13.10 -0.13 6.31
C PRO A 44 -12.87 0.30 7.78
N PRO A 45 -12.00 1.29 8.06
CA PRO A 45 -11.86 1.87 9.39
C PRO A 45 -13.21 2.30 9.97
N VAL A 46 -13.44 2.01 11.25
CA VAL A 46 -14.69 2.38 11.95
C VAL A 46 -14.98 3.88 11.83
N LEU A 47 -13.93 4.71 11.89
CA LEU A 47 -14.00 6.17 11.78
C LEU A 47 -14.61 6.67 10.45
N LEU A 48 -14.67 5.85 9.39
CA LEU A 48 -15.36 6.25 8.14
C LEU A 48 -16.89 6.23 8.27
N HIS A 49 -17.42 5.45 9.21
CA HIS A 49 -18.85 5.11 9.30
C HIS A 49 -19.53 5.64 10.55
N VAL A 50 -18.79 6.12 11.56
CA VAL A 50 -19.37 6.65 12.81
C VAL A 50 -20.16 7.93 12.56
N CYS A 51 -19.51 8.97 12.02
CA CYS A 51 -20.15 10.25 11.72
C CYS A 51 -19.34 11.06 10.70
N GLN A 52 -19.85 12.20 10.28
CA GLN A 52 -19.14 13.07 9.32
C GLN A 52 -17.84 13.64 9.91
N GLU A 53 -17.83 13.96 11.20
CA GLU A 53 -16.65 14.51 11.89
C GLU A 53 -15.49 13.51 11.95
N SER A 54 -15.75 12.28 12.40
CA SER A 54 -14.73 11.21 12.44
C SER A 54 -14.17 10.89 11.06
N ARG A 55 -15.01 10.90 10.02
CA ARG A 55 -14.57 10.71 8.64
C ARG A 55 -13.64 11.83 8.19
N ARG A 56 -14.00 13.09 8.45
CA ARG A 56 -13.16 14.26 8.14
C ARG A 56 -11.85 14.25 8.91
N PHE A 57 -11.89 13.83 10.17
CA PHE A 57 -10.72 13.66 11.01
C PHE A 57 -9.75 12.63 10.41
N LEU A 58 -10.25 11.43 10.08
CA LEU A 58 -9.44 10.35 9.52
C LEU A 58 -8.81 10.74 8.17
N LEU A 59 -9.58 11.36 7.27
CA LEU A 59 -9.14 11.75 5.93
C LEU A 59 -8.40 13.10 5.90
N SER A 60 -8.07 13.66 7.07
CA SER A 60 -7.28 14.89 7.14
C SER A 60 -5.82 14.63 6.78
N ALA A 61 -5.15 15.64 6.21
CA ALA A 61 -3.74 15.55 5.86
C ALA A 61 -2.83 15.23 7.05
N GLN A 62 -3.25 15.61 8.27
CA GLN A 62 -2.52 15.32 9.51
C GLN A 62 -2.51 13.82 9.85
N ILE A 63 -3.63 13.13 9.60
CA ILE A 63 -3.79 11.71 9.92
C ILE A 63 -3.30 10.81 8.78
N GLY A 64 -3.40 11.29 7.54
CA GLY A 64 -2.69 10.71 6.39
C GLY A 64 -3.39 9.51 5.72
N PHE A 65 -4.66 9.24 6.05
CA PHE A 65 -5.46 8.27 5.31
C PHE A 65 -6.04 8.90 4.03
N SER A 66 -6.20 8.09 2.99
CA SER A 66 -6.78 8.49 1.71
C SER A 66 -7.67 7.38 1.15
N MET A 67 -8.60 7.77 0.28
CA MET A 67 -9.43 6.85 -0.49
C MET A 67 -8.75 6.62 -1.85
N LEU A 68 -8.41 5.37 -2.18
CA LEU A 68 -7.74 4.99 -3.42
C LEU A 68 -8.64 4.15 -4.35
N PHE A 69 -8.17 3.99 -5.59
CA PHE A 69 -8.79 3.22 -6.68
C PHE A 69 -10.17 3.74 -7.12
N GLY A 70 -10.33 5.06 -7.11
CA GLY A 70 -11.45 5.72 -7.79
C GLY A 70 -11.17 5.89 -9.27
N THR A 71 -12.23 5.99 -10.06
CA THR A 71 -12.19 6.43 -11.46
C THR A 71 -13.03 7.70 -11.61
N PRO A 72 -12.98 8.42 -12.75
CA PRO A 72 -13.82 9.60 -12.94
C PRO A 72 -15.33 9.34 -12.76
N THR A 73 -15.78 8.10 -12.97
CA THR A 73 -17.19 7.70 -12.87
C THR A 73 -17.53 6.98 -11.57
N ILE A 74 -16.52 6.55 -10.80
CA ILE A 74 -16.72 5.68 -9.63
C ILE A 74 -15.87 6.18 -8.47
N PRO A 75 -16.47 6.48 -7.31
CA PRO A 75 -15.72 6.97 -6.18
C PRO A 75 -14.72 5.93 -5.66
N ALA A 76 -13.57 6.42 -5.20
CA ALA A 76 -12.57 5.62 -4.52
C ALA A 76 -13.14 4.96 -3.25
N ALA A 77 -12.87 3.67 -3.07
CA ALA A 77 -13.50 2.86 -2.02
C ALA A 77 -12.52 2.20 -1.04
N VAL A 78 -11.21 2.20 -1.33
CA VAL A 78 -10.21 1.59 -0.47
C VAL A 78 -9.57 2.67 0.41
N CYS A 79 -9.84 2.62 1.72
CA CYS A 79 -9.24 3.55 2.67
C CYS A 79 -7.95 3.00 3.25
N ILE A 80 -6.86 3.74 3.06
CA ILE A 80 -5.51 3.30 3.42
C ILE A 80 -4.66 4.48 3.89
N ASN A 81 -3.77 4.25 4.86
CA ASN A 81 -2.65 5.13 5.13
C ASN A 81 -1.43 4.64 4.37
N VAL A 82 -1.12 5.29 3.24
CA VAL A 82 -0.08 4.83 2.30
C VAL A 82 1.34 4.75 2.89
N LYS A 83 1.58 5.42 4.03
CA LYS A 83 2.87 5.42 4.73
C LYS A 83 3.03 4.24 5.67
N THR A 84 1.95 3.82 6.33
CA THR A 84 2.01 2.83 7.42
C THR A 84 1.36 1.51 7.06
N ASP A 85 0.25 1.54 6.31
CA ASP A 85 -0.46 0.33 5.93
C ASP A 85 0.30 -0.44 4.85
N VAL A 86 0.01 -1.74 4.79
CA VAL A 86 0.47 -2.62 3.73
C VAL A 86 -0.68 -2.86 2.77
N LEU A 87 -0.55 -2.42 1.51
CA LEU A 87 -1.58 -2.67 0.50
C LEU A 87 -1.39 -4.06 -0.09
N GLU A 88 -2.41 -4.92 0.00
CA GLU A 88 -2.42 -6.22 -0.68
C GLU A 88 -3.28 -6.12 -1.95
N ILE A 89 -2.65 -6.25 -3.13
CA ILE A 89 -3.28 -6.11 -4.44
C ILE A 89 -3.05 -7.32 -5.34
N ASN A 90 -4.03 -7.62 -6.19
CA ASN A 90 -3.94 -8.75 -7.10
C ASN A 90 -2.91 -8.47 -8.19
N TYR A 91 -2.05 -9.45 -8.45
CA TYR A 91 -1.05 -9.40 -9.52
C TYR A 91 -1.64 -9.03 -10.89
N CYS A 92 -2.84 -9.50 -11.21
CA CYS A 92 -3.49 -9.22 -12.50
C CYS A 92 -3.83 -7.74 -12.69
N ALA A 93 -4.11 -6.99 -11.61
CA ALA A 93 -4.39 -5.56 -11.69
C ALA A 93 -3.18 -4.77 -12.22
N LEU A 94 -1.97 -5.18 -11.81
CA LEU A 94 -0.72 -4.64 -12.32
C LEU A 94 -0.44 -5.09 -13.75
N LYS A 95 -0.61 -6.39 -14.02
CA LYS A 95 -0.37 -6.97 -15.36
C LYS A 95 -1.18 -6.24 -16.43
N ASN A 96 -2.43 -5.96 -16.12
CA ASN A 96 -3.37 -5.32 -17.04
C ASN A 96 -3.24 -3.79 -17.07
N ASN A 97 -2.39 -3.20 -16.22
CA ASN A 97 -2.24 -1.75 -16.05
C ASN A 97 -3.56 -1.04 -15.67
N ASP A 98 -4.41 -1.71 -14.88
CA ASP A 98 -5.71 -1.16 -14.46
C ASP A 98 -5.60 -0.21 -13.26
N VAL A 99 -4.40 -0.04 -12.72
CA VAL A 99 -4.11 0.90 -11.64
C VAL A 99 -3.17 1.97 -12.16
N GLU A 100 -3.57 3.22 -11.97
CA GLU A 100 -2.79 4.38 -12.38
C GLU A 100 -1.42 4.40 -11.71
N ALA A 101 -0.38 4.72 -12.48
CA ALA A 101 0.99 4.84 -11.99
C ALA A 101 1.12 5.79 -10.79
N ALA A 102 0.35 6.88 -10.78
CA ALA A 102 0.31 7.85 -9.68
C ALA A 102 -0.09 7.22 -8.34
N VAL A 103 -0.96 6.20 -8.35
CA VAL A 103 -1.33 5.48 -7.13
C VAL A 103 -0.13 4.73 -6.56
N PHE A 104 0.63 4.02 -7.41
CA PHE A 104 1.84 3.30 -6.98
C PHE A 104 2.95 4.22 -6.51
N GLU A 105 3.06 5.43 -7.06
CA GLU A 105 3.98 6.43 -6.54
C GLU A 105 3.64 6.86 -5.10
N THR A 106 2.41 6.67 -4.62
CA THR A 106 2.08 7.02 -3.22
C THR A 106 2.33 5.88 -2.23
N ILE A 107 2.37 4.63 -2.70
CA ILE A 107 2.36 3.44 -1.84
C ILE A 107 3.78 3.11 -1.37
N VAL A 108 3.93 2.94 -0.05
CA VAL A 108 5.22 2.57 0.55
C VAL A 108 5.36 1.06 0.74
N ASN A 109 4.30 0.38 1.18
CA ASN A 109 4.34 -1.06 1.47
C ASN A 109 3.32 -1.80 0.61
N LEU A 110 3.80 -2.71 -0.23
CA LEU A 110 3.01 -3.41 -1.24
C LEU A 110 3.14 -4.92 -1.09
N GLN A 111 2.01 -5.61 -1.14
CA GLN A 111 1.90 -7.06 -1.21
C GLN A 111 1.15 -7.45 -2.47
N LEU A 112 1.71 -8.39 -3.22
CA LEU A 112 1.08 -8.92 -4.42
C LEU A 112 0.52 -10.31 -4.12
N TYR A 113 -0.75 -10.55 -4.41
CA TYR A 113 -1.37 -11.87 -4.27
C TYR A 113 -1.95 -12.35 -5.62
N GLY A 114 -2.19 -13.65 -5.73
CA GLY A 114 -2.82 -14.27 -6.90
C GLY A 114 -1.99 -15.41 -7.49
N THR A 115 -2.45 -15.97 -8.61
CA THR A 115 -1.75 -17.04 -9.32
C THR A 115 -0.81 -16.45 -10.38
N TYR A 116 0.47 -16.81 -10.30
CA TYR A 116 1.50 -16.35 -11.22
C TYR A 116 1.70 -17.42 -12.30
N LYS A 117 0.98 -17.29 -13.43
CA LYS A 117 1.19 -18.20 -14.58
C LYS A 117 2.50 -17.93 -15.32
N GLU A 118 3.03 -16.72 -15.16
CA GLU A 118 4.24 -16.23 -15.82
C GLU A 118 5.23 -15.74 -14.76
N SER A 119 6.51 -15.67 -15.13
CA SER A 119 7.55 -15.17 -14.24
C SER A 119 7.21 -13.76 -13.74
N PRO A 120 7.20 -13.52 -12.42
CA PRO A 120 6.85 -12.21 -11.85
C PRO A 120 7.87 -11.11 -12.18
N GLN A 121 9.03 -11.47 -12.75
CA GLN A 121 10.13 -10.55 -13.05
C GLN A 121 9.71 -9.32 -13.87
N GLY A 122 8.79 -9.48 -14.83
CA GLY A 122 8.31 -8.36 -15.66
C GLY A 122 7.61 -7.29 -14.81
N ILE A 123 6.72 -7.72 -13.92
CA ILE A 123 5.98 -6.82 -13.01
C ILE A 123 6.91 -6.24 -11.96
N LEU A 124 7.84 -7.03 -11.44
CA LEU A 124 8.81 -6.54 -10.47
C LEU A 124 9.72 -5.46 -11.05
N ARG A 125 10.14 -5.60 -12.32
CA ARG A 125 10.85 -4.54 -13.06
C ARG A 125 9.99 -3.29 -13.27
N GLN A 126 8.69 -3.45 -13.49
CA GLN A 126 7.76 -2.33 -13.56
C GLN A 126 7.65 -1.63 -12.20
N LEU A 127 7.49 -2.39 -11.11
CA LEU A 127 7.38 -1.87 -9.76
C LEU A 127 8.67 -1.20 -9.28
N ALA A 128 9.83 -1.68 -9.73
CA ALA A 128 11.13 -1.08 -9.44
C ALA A 128 11.29 0.35 -9.98
N LYS A 129 10.36 0.84 -10.82
CA LYS A 129 10.35 2.22 -11.30
C LYS A 129 9.80 3.20 -10.25
N PHE A 130 8.91 2.75 -9.37
CA PHE A 130 8.28 3.58 -8.34
C PHE A 130 9.24 3.76 -7.18
N GLN A 131 9.55 5.01 -6.83
CA GLN A 131 10.62 5.30 -5.86
C GLN A 131 10.19 5.12 -4.41
N ASN A 132 8.87 5.18 -4.15
CA ASN A 132 8.34 5.19 -2.81
C ASN A 132 8.08 3.79 -2.23
N ILE A 133 8.07 2.74 -3.06
CA ILE A 133 7.92 1.36 -2.61
C ILE A 133 9.17 0.94 -1.82
N GLY A 134 9.03 0.91 -0.49
CA GLY A 134 10.08 0.51 0.44
C GLY A 134 10.00 -0.97 0.83
N LEU A 135 8.80 -1.55 0.79
CA LEU A 135 8.57 -2.97 1.07
C LEU A 135 7.72 -3.56 -0.05
N LEU A 136 8.18 -4.66 -0.64
CA LEU A 136 7.46 -5.45 -1.63
C LEU A 136 7.54 -6.92 -1.24
N SER A 137 6.38 -7.59 -1.09
CA SER A 137 6.36 -9.04 -0.90
C SER A 137 5.30 -9.72 -1.74
N LEU A 138 5.52 -11.01 -2.01
CA LEU A 138 4.60 -11.88 -2.74
C LEU A 138 3.86 -12.76 -1.73
N VAL A 139 2.54 -12.83 -1.84
CA VAL A 139 1.68 -13.65 -0.97
C VAL A 139 1.23 -14.87 -1.74
N THR A 140 1.74 -16.03 -1.35
CA THR A 140 1.34 -17.31 -1.92
C THR A 140 -0.02 -17.72 -1.35
N PRO A 141 -1.03 -18.05 -2.17
CA PRO A 141 -2.34 -18.43 -1.66
C PRO A 141 -2.27 -19.73 -0.85
N PRO A 142 -3.00 -19.85 0.27
CA PRO A 142 -3.12 -21.09 1.03
C PRO A 142 -4.11 -22.02 0.30
N GLY A 143 -3.65 -22.75 -0.71
CA GLY A 143 -4.41 -23.78 -1.41
C GLY A 143 -3.67 -25.12 -1.38
N PRO A 144 -4.36 -26.26 -1.55
CA PRO A 144 -3.69 -27.54 -1.69
C PRO A 144 -2.77 -27.45 -2.90
N LEU A 145 -1.48 -27.61 -2.65
CA LEU A 145 -0.42 -27.51 -3.62
C LEU A 145 -0.56 -28.66 -4.62
N GLU A 146 -1.34 -28.47 -5.69
CA GLU A 146 -1.20 -29.25 -6.93
C GLU A 146 -0.01 -28.74 -7.77
N HIS A 147 1.05 -28.28 -7.11
CA HIS A 147 2.28 -27.84 -7.76
C HIS A 147 3.41 -28.74 -7.27
N SER A 148 4.12 -29.35 -8.23
CA SER A 148 5.30 -30.19 -8.00
C SER A 148 6.26 -29.51 -7.00
N PRO A 149 6.88 -30.25 -6.06
CA PRO A 149 7.87 -29.72 -5.12
C PRO A 149 8.94 -28.84 -5.77
N ASP A 150 9.32 -29.15 -7.02
CA ASP A 150 10.31 -28.41 -7.79
C ASP A 150 9.89 -26.95 -8.09
N GLN A 151 8.60 -26.66 -8.28
CA GLN A 151 8.11 -25.30 -8.57
C GLN A 151 8.05 -24.41 -7.32
N LEU A 152 7.85 -25.01 -6.15
CA LEU A 152 7.82 -24.29 -4.87
C LEU A 152 9.21 -23.85 -4.42
N GLN A 153 10.21 -24.69 -4.70
CA GLN A 153 11.62 -24.37 -4.52
C GLN A 153 12.01 -23.19 -5.42
N ASP A 154 11.65 -23.25 -6.71
CA ASP A 154 11.88 -22.16 -7.66
C ASP A 154 11.19 -20.85 -7.24
N ILE A 155 9.96 -20.90 -6.73
CA ILE A 155 9.27 -19.68 -6.25
C ILE A 155 9.91 -19.15 -4.97
N SER A 156 10.30 -20.00 -4.02
CA SER A 156 10.99 -19.55 -2.80
C SER A 156 12.36 -18.96 -3.12
N ASP A 157 13.13 -19.63 -3.97
CA ASP A 157 14.45 -19.18 -4.40
C ASP A 157 14.35 -17.91 -5.25
N LEU A 158 13.30 -17.76 -6.07
CA LEU A 158 13.00 -16.54 -6.80
C LEU A 158 12.55 -15.41 -5.86
N VAL A 159 11.71 -15.68 -4.85
CA VAL A 159 11.28 -14.69 -3.85
C VAL A 159 12.44 -14.25 -2.95
N LEU A 160 13.35 -15.16 -2.60
CA LEU A 160 14.57 -14.85 -1.83
C LEU A 160 15.60 -14.12 -2.68
N SER A 161 15.84 -14.55 -3.93
CA SER A 161 16.76 -13.93 -4.88
C SER A 161 16.30 -12.52 -5.29
N ILE A 162 15.01 -12.37 -5.62
CA ILE A 162 14.41 -11.08 -5.95
C ILE A 162 14.24 -10.24 -4.69
N GLY A 163 13.85 -10.84 -3.56
CA GLY A 163 13.80 -10.15 -2.28
C GLY A 163 15.15 -9.53 -1.96
N ASP A 164 16.23 -10.28 -2.10
CA ASP A 164 17.59 -9.79 -1.89
C ASP A 164 18.02 -8.75 -2.93
N ASP A 165 17.77 -8.97 -4.23
CA ASP A 165 18.19 -8.04 -5.29
C ASP A 165 17.36 -6.74 -5.30
N PHE A 166 16.07 -6.84 -5.04
CA PHE A 166 15.17 -5.68 -4.89
C PHE A 166 15.47 -4.91 -3.61
N THR A 167 15.70 -5.60 -2.49
CA THR A 167 16.11 -4.95 -1.23
C THR A 167 17.50 -4.32 -1.37
N LYS A 168 18.44 -4.96 -2.09
CA LYS A 168 19.74 -4.37 -2.44
C LYS A 168 19.58 -3.14 -3.33
N GLN A 169 18.74 -3.19 -4.37
CA GLN A 169 18.45 -2.02 -5.22
C GLN A 169 17.83 -0.87 -4.42
N ILE A 170 16.88 -1.15 -3.53
CA ILE A 170 16.28 -0.14 -2.65
C ILE A 170 17.34 0.46 -1.71
N MET A 171 18.14 -0.38 -1.05
CA MET A 171 19.21 0.05 -0.16
C MET A 171 20.27 0.88 -0.90
N GLN A 172 20.66 0.47 -2.09
CA GLN A 172 21.68 1.13 -2.90
C GLN A 172 21.19 2.50 -3.41
N ARG A 173 19.92 2.60 -3.84
CA ARG A 173 19.31 3.90 -4.18
C ARG A 173 19.17 4.82 -2.98
N ARG A 174 18.80 4.29 -1.79
CA ARG A 174 18.77 5.09 -0.55
C ARG A 174 20.14 5.65 -0.20
N LEU A 175 21.19 4.84 -0.37
CA LEU A 175 22.57 5.27 -0.15
C LEU A 175 23.00 6.37 -1.15
N GLU A 176 22.63 6.25 -2.42
CA GLU A 176 22.90 7.29 -3.43
C GLU A 176 22.13 8.58 -3.17
N ASN A 177 20.86 8.50 -2.80
CA ASN A 177 20.06 9.67 -2.45
C ASN A 177 20.63 10.38 -1.20
N LEU A 178 21.10 9.61 -0.20
CA LEU A 178 21.75 10.17 0.98
C LEU A 178 23.08 10.86 0.63
N ARG A 179 23.87 10.28 -0.28
CA ARG A 179 25.11 10.89 -0.78
C ARG A 179 24.83 12.21 -1.51
N ARG A 180 23.82 12.25 -2.38
CA ARG A 180 23.42 13.48 -3.10
C ARG A 180 22.90 14.56 -2.16
N SER A 181 22.09 14.19 -1.16
CA SER A 181 21.61 15.13 -0.13
C SER A 181 22.76 15.73 0.69
N LYS A 182 23.75 14.93 1.08
CA LYS A 182 24.94 15.42 1.78
C LYS A 182 25.81 16.33 0.92
N ALA A 183 25.95 16.05 -0.37
CA ALA A 183 26.69 16.90 -1.29
C ALA A 183 26.05 18.30 -1.41
N HIS A 184 24.73 18.37 -1.59
CA HIS A 184 24.00 19.65 -1.64
C HIS A 184 24.02 20.41 -0.30
N ALA A 185 24.00 19.71 0.83
CA ALA A 185 24.11 20.35 2.15
C ALA A 185 25.52 20.94 2.39
N ALA A 186 26.57 20.32 1.86
CA ALA A 186 27.94 20.82 1.96
C ALA A 186 28.18 22.05 1.06
N GLU A 187 27.59 22.08 -0.14
CA GLU A 187 27.69 23.24 -1.05
C GLU A 187 27.01 24.49 -0.48
N ASN A 188 25.87 24.33 0.21
CA ASN A 188 25.14 25.44 0.84
C ASN A 188 25.73 25.91 2.18
N SER A 189 26.72 25.20 2.74
CA SER A 189 27.39 25.58 4.00
C SER A 189 28.67 26.40 3.78
N CYS A 190 29.09 26.60 2.53
CA CYS A 190 30.26 27.40 2.14
C CYS A 190 29.90 28.76 1.53
N GLN A 191 28.62 29.16 1.58
CA GLN A 191 28.12 30.50 1.26
C GLN A 191 27.69 31.22 2.54
#